data_AF-A0A7S1M0I0-F1
#
_entry.id   AF-A0A7S1M0I0-F1
#
_cell.length_a   1.000
_cell.length_b   1.000
_cell.length_c   1.000
_cell.angle_alpha   90.00
_cell.angle_beta   90.00
_cell.angle_gamma   90.00
#
_symmetry.space_group_name_H-M   'P 1'
#
loop_
_entity.id
_entity.type
_entity.pdbx_description
1 polymer ?
#
loop_
_entity_poly.entity_id
_entity_poly.type
_entity_poly.pdbx_seq_one_letter_code
_entity_poly.pdbx_strand_id
1 'polypeptide(L)'
;MICDNTTASPYLCRPFEWGVDVVLHSATKFLCGHGNALAGFIVEKGDFDWGKSGKFPVLSTPCASYHGINLYETFGKDGPVAEMLGTKGKTGIAFCIAAKTLGLRDIGPCLSPFNAFLVSMGMETLPLRMERHCANALAVAEYLEGHPKVSKVTYAGLKSSKYKALADKYCPKGASSLFTFSCKGGFAAAQKVVNSV
;
A
#
# COMPACT_ATOMS: atom_id res chain seq x y z
N MET A 1 3.63 12.37 -4.90
CA MET A 1 2.41 11.83 -4.27
C MET A 1 2.75 10.53 -3.56
N ILE A 2 2.26 10.35 -2.33
CA ILE A 2 2.42 9.11 -1.55
C ILE A 2 1.06 8.43 -1.44
N CYS A 3 1.00 7.11 -1.65
CA CYS A 3 -0.24 6.33 -1.57
C CYS A 3 -0.07 5.11 -0.64
N ASP A 4 -0.96 4.94 0.33
CA ASP A 4 -1.09 3.67 1.05
C ASP A 4 -1.90 2.69 0.19
N ASN A 5 -1.24 1.63 -0.30
CA ASN A 5 -1.84 0.63 -1.17
C ASN A 5 -2.10 -0.69 -0.43
N THR A 6 -2.21 -0.66 0.90
CA THR A 6 -2.35 -1.87 1.74
C THR A 6 -3.57 -2.69 1.38
N THR A 7 -4.74 -2.05 1.23
CA THR A 7 -6.02 -2.75 1.09
C THR A 7 -6.23 -3.28 -0.32
N ALA A 8 -5.86 -2.51 -1.34
CA ALA A 8 -5.89 -2.97 -2.73
C ALA A 8 -4.80 -4.03 -2.97
N SER A 9 -3.65 -3.92 -2.31
CA SER A 9 -2.44 -4.71 -2.59
C SER A 9 -1.91 -4.46 -4.02
N PRO A 10 -0.66 -4.84 -4.33
CA PRO A 10 -0.14 -4.71 -5.70
C PRO A 10 -0.88 -5.61 -6.72
N TYR A 11 -1.66 -6.59 -6.25
CA TYR A 11 -2.44 -7.47 -7.13
C TYR A 11 -3.63 -6.75 -7.77
N LEU A 12 -4.33 -5.90 -7.02
CA LEU A 12 -5.53 -5.20 -7.52
C LEU A 12 -5.18 -3.84 -8.14
N CYS A 13 -4.27 -3.09 -7.53
CA CYS A 13 -3.88 -1.76 -7.99
C CYS A 13 -2.36 -1.61 -8.02
N ARG A 14 -1.85 -1.00 -9.10
CA ARG A 14 -0.45 -0.59 -9.23
C ARG A 14 -0.38 0.94 -9.32
N PRO A 15 -0.34 1.66 -8.17
CA PRO A 15 -0.49 3.12 -8.15
C PRO A 15 0.55 3.90 -8.97
N PHE A 16 1.73 3.32 -9.20
CA PHE A 16 2.77 3.91 -10.05
C PHE A 16 2.30 4.14 -11.50
N GLU A 17 1.35 3.34 -12.01
CA GLU A 17 0.72 3.53 -13.32
C GLU A 17 -0.21 4.75 -13.36
N TRP A 18 -0.54 5.31 -12.19
CA TRP A 18 -1.48 6.40 -12.00
C TRP A 18 -0.82 7.67 -11.43
N GLY A 19 0.51 7.78 -11.54
CA GLY A 19 1.27 8.97 -11.15
C GLY A 19 1.62 9.07 -9.67
N VAL A 20 1.56 7.96 -8.92
CA VAL A 20 2.11 7.89 -7.57
C VAL A 20 3.63 7.72 -7.63
N ASP A 21 4.35 8.39 -6.73
CA ASP A 21 5.82 8.36 -6.67
C ASP A 21 6.32 7.41 -5.58
N VAL A 22 5.59 7.32 -4.46
CA VAL A 22 5.90 6.45 -3.32
C VAL A 22 4.65 5.69 -2.88
N VAL A 23 4.78 4.38 -2.71
CA VAL A 23 3.73 3.51 -2.19
C VAL A 23 4.13 2.98 -0.81
N LEU A 24 3.17 3.01 0.11
CA LEU A 24 3.29 2.44 1.44
C LEU A 24 2.43 1.17 1.53
N HIS A 25 2.93 0.18 2.29
CA HIS A 25 2.16 -0.99 2.67
C HIS A 25 2.33 -1.28 4.15
N SER A 26 1.23 -1.50 4.86
CA SER A 26 1.23 -2.30 6.08
C SER A 26 1.29 -3.78 5.66
N ALA A 27 2.51 -4.28 5.47
CA ALA A 27 2.77 -5.66 5.06
C ALA A 27 2.23 -6.71 6.04
N THR A 28 1.97 -6.33 7.29
CA THR A 28 1.19 -7.11 8.28
C THR A 28 -0.12 -7.67 7.73
N LYS A 29 -0.77 -6.94 6.82
CA LYS A 29 -2.12 -7.28 6.31
C LYS A 29 -2.02 -8.25 5.14
N PHE A 30 -2.51 -7.88 3.96
CA PHE A 30 -2.65 -8.80 2.84
C PHE A 30 -1.33 -9.37 2.30
N LEU A 31 -0.21 -8.63 2.40
CA LEU A 31 1.09 -9.12 1.95
C LEU A 31 1.55 -10.33 2.77
N CYS A 32 1.52 -10.24 4.10
CA CYS A 32 1.69 -11.40 5.00
C CYS A 32 0.56 -12.41 4.84
N GLY A 33 -0.70 -11.98 4.95
CA GLY A 33 -1.89 -12.79 4.72
C GLY A 33 -2.25 -13.78 5.82
N HIS A 34 -1.38 -13.97 6.84
CA HIS A 34 -1.54 -15.03 7.84
C HIS A 34 -1.62 -14.54 9.29
N GLY A 35 -1.59 -13.22 9.52
CA GLY A 35 -1.77 -12.64 10.86
C GLY A 35 -0.67 -12.99 11.86
N ASN A 36 0.50 -13.42 11.39
CA ASN A 36 1.60 -13.96 12.21
C ASN A 36 2.89 -13.13 12.15
N ALA A 37 2.91 -12.02 11.39
CA ALA A 37 4.07 -11.14 11.28
C ALA A 37 3.63 -9.67 11.17
N LEU A 38 4.28 -8.80 11.95
CA LEU A 38 4.18 -7.35 11.80
C LEU A 38 5.27 -6.85 10.85
N ALA A 39 4.89 -6.07 9.84
CA ALA A 39 5.83 -5.48 8.88
C ALA A 39 5.22 -4.27 8.15
N GLY A 40 6.09 -3.38 7.67
CA GLY A 40 5.73 -2.24 6.83
C GLY A 40 6.77 -2.02 5.73
N PHE A 41 6.32 -1.66 4.52
CA PHE A 41 7.19 -1.42 3.36
C PHE A 41 6.97 -0.02 2.78
N ILE A 42 8.07 0.59 2.34
CA ILE A 42 8.12 1.79 1.51
C ILE A 42 8.65 1.36 0.15
N VAL A 43 7.95 1.71 -0.92
CA VAL A 43 8.35 1.42 -2.31
C VAL A 43 8.38 2.73 -3.07
N GLU A 44 9.51 3.06 -3.69
CA GLU A 44 9.69 4.25 -4.52
C GLU A 44 9.64 3.84 -6.00
N LYS A 45 8.95 4.63 -6.84
CA LYS A 45 8.94 4.46 -8.30
C LYS A 45 10.28 4.87 -8.93
N GLY A 46 10.86 5.93 -8.38
CA GLY A 46 12.23 6.37 -8.60
C GLY A 46 12.44 7.32 -9.79
N ASP A 47 11.39 7.72 -10.49
CA ASP A 47 11.46 8.67 -11.62
C ASP A 47 11.14 10.13 -11.24
N PHE A 48 10.67 10.36 -10.00
CA PHE A 48 10.34 11.67 -9.46
C PHE A 48 11.58 12.53 -9.22
N ASP A 49 11.50 13.79 -9.64
CA ASP A 49 12.60 14.75 -9.49
C ASP A 49 12.51 15.48 -8.14
N TRP A 50 13.22 14.94 -7.15
CA TRP A 50 13.26 15.50 -5.80
C TRP A 50 14.00 16.85 -5.73
N GLY A 51 14.88 17.17 -6.69
CA GLY A 51 15.65 18.41 -6.73
C GLY A 51 14.94 19.59 -7.37
N LYS A 52 14.05 19.34 -8.34
CA LYS A 52 13.44 20.38 -9.18
C LYS A 52 12.65 21.46 -8.43
N SER A 53 11.97 21.10 -7.35
CA SER A 53 11.02 22.01 -6.70
C SER A 53 11.59 22.81 -5.53
N GLY A 54 12.78 22.45 -5.03
CA GLY A 54 13.34 22.99 -3.78
C GLY A 54 12.57 22.61 -2.50
N LYS A 55 11.45 21.87 -2.60
CA LYS A 55 10.61 21.49 -1.45
C LYS A 55 11.17 20.33 -0.63
N PHE A 56 12.20 19.65 -1.12
CA PHE A 56 12.75 18.44 -0.50
C PHE A 56 14.23 18.60 -0.14
N PRO A 57 14.61 19.63 0.64
CA PRO A 57 16.03 19.94 0.90
C PRO A 57 16.76 18.80 1.60
N VAL A 58 16.08 18.00 2.42
CA VAL A 58 16.66 16.79 3.06
C VAL A 58 17.19 15.79 2.02
N LEU A 59 16.57 15.73 0.83
CA LEU A 59 17.00 14.87 -0.27
C LEU A 59 17.94 15.57 -1.23
N SER A 60 17.74 16.87 -1.47
CA SER A 60 18.33 17.60 -2.59
C SER A 60 19.40 18.63 -2.21
N THR A 61 19.90 18.60 -0.98
CA THR A 61 21.01 19.46 -0.51
C THR A 61 22.08 18.63 0.21
N PRO A 62 23.32 19.14 0.36
CA PRO A 62 24.38 18.44 1.09
C PRO A 62 23.97 18.03 2.51
N CYS A 63 24.04 16.73 2.81
CA CYS A 63 23.65 16.15 4.07
C CYS A 63 24.83 16.06 5.04
N ALA A 64 24.87 16.96 6.03
CA ALA A 64 25.96 17.02 7.01
C ALA A 64 26.15 15.71 7.81
N SER A 65 25.06 15.02 8.17
CA SER A 65 25.10 13.74 8.89
C SER A 65 25.55 12.54 8.04
N TYR A 66 25.91 12.79 6.78
CA TYR A 66 26.35 11.79 5.82
C TYR A 66 27.46 12.34 4.91
N HIS A 67 28.46 13.00 5.54
CA HIS A 67 29.68 13.50 4.90
C HIS A 67 29.45 14.50 3.76
N GLY A 68 28.38 15.29 3.83
CA GLY A 68 28.06 16.31 2.83
C GLY A 68 27.47 15.76 1.53
N ILE A 69 27.11 14.47 1.47
CA ILE A 69 26.53 13.90 0.25
C ILE A 69 25.19 14.56 -0.08
N ASN A 70 24.93 14.84 -1.35
CA ASN A 70 23.59 15.16 -1.84
C ASN A 70 22.92 13.84 -2.27
N LEU A 71 21.88 13.43 -1.55
CA LEU A 71 21.24 12.12 -1.74
C LEU A 71 20.57 12.00 -3.12
N TYR A 72 19.94 13.07 -3.61
CA TYR A 72 19.30 13.04 -4.93
C TYR A 72 20.32 13.06 -6.07
N GLU A 73 21.39 13.85 -5.97
CA GLU A 73 22.46 13.83 -6.99
C GLU A 73 23.15 12.47 -7.06
N THR A 74 23.30 11.77 -5.93
CA THR A 74 23.98 10.47 -5.88
C THR A 74 23.07 9.31 -6.29
N PHE A 75 21.87 9.25 -5.71
CA PHE A 75 20.95 8.10 -5.77
C PHE A 75 19.70 8.36 -6.61
N GLY A 76 19.52 9.56 -7.16
CA GLY A 76 18.45 9.87 -8.11
C GLY A 76 18.66 9.18 -9.45
N LYS A 77 17.63 9.21 -10.32
CA LYS A 77 17.62 8.47 -11.59
C LYS A 77 18.74 8.84 -12.56
N ASP A 78 19.32 10.02 -12.43
CA ASP A 78 20.42 10.50 -13.28
C ASP A 78 21.78 10.47 -12.55
N GLY A 79 21.80 10.03 -11.29
CA GLY A 79 22.98 9.95 -10.45
C GLY A 79 23.90 8.76 -10.76
N PRO A 80 25.13 8.76 -10.21
CA PRO A 80 26.13 7.71 -10.44
C PRO A 80 25.68 6.32 -9.97
N VAL A 81 24.82 6.21 -8.94
CA VAL A 81 24.31 4.91 -8.49
C VAL A 81 23.30 4.33 -9.48
N ALA A 82 22.45 5.17 -10.09
CA ALA A 82 21.56 4.71 -11.15
C ALA A 82 22.35 4.22 -12.37
N GLU A 83 23.47 4.87 -12.69
CA GLU A 83 24.42 4.40 -13.72
C GLU A 83 25.03 3.03 -13.38
N MET A 84 25.56 2.87 -12.16
CA MET A 84 26.09 1.60 -11.67
C MET A 84 25.07 0.45 -11.74
N LEU A 85 23.79 0.73 -11.48
CA LEU A 85 22.71 -0.25 -11.51
C LEU A 85 22.09 -0.43 -12.92
N GLY A 86 22.57 0.27 -13.95
CA GLY A 86 22.01 0.20 -15.31
C GLY A 86 20.62 0.83 -15.47
N THR A 87 20.24 1.74 -14.56
CA THR A 87 18.91 2.36 -14.46
C THR A 87 18.91 3.87 -14.77
N LYS A 88 20.05 4.42 -15.21
CA LYS A 88 20.22 5.84 -15.53
C LYS A 88 19.13 6.36 -16.47
N GLY A 89 18.57 7.53 -16.15
CA GLY A 89 17.46 8.16 -16.87
C GLY A 89 16.09 7.48 -16.69
N LYS A 90 16.02 6.33 -15.99
CA LYS A 90 14.79 5.57 -15.79
C LYS A 90 14.29 5.63 -14.35
N THR A 91 15.11 5.19 -13.39
CA THR A 91 14.71 5.11 -11.99
C THR A 91 15.92 5.25 -11.07
N GLY A 92 15.71 5.85 -9.91
CA GLY A 92 16.65 5.93 -8.80
C GLY A 92 16.02 5.46 -7.50
N ILE A 93 16.76 5.58 -6.41
CA ILE A 93 16.37 5.09 -5.07
C ILE A 93 16.58 6.15 -3.97
N ALA A 94 16.62 7.43 -4.34
CA ALA A 94 16.99 8.51 -3.43
C ALA A 94 16.09 8.59 -2.18
N PHE A 95 14.76 8.47 -2.33
CA PHE A 95 13.83 8.50 -1.20
C PHE A 95 14.02 7.27 -0.30
N CYS A 96 14.13 6.08 -0.90
CA CYS A 96 14.38 4.84 -0.16
C CYS A 96 15.70 4.87 0.61
N ILE A 97 16.76 5.44 0.02
CA ILE A 97 18.05 5.60 0.69
C ILE A 97 17.93 6.58 1.85
N ALA A 98 17.28 7.73 1.68
CA ALA A 98 17.07 8.67 2.78
C ALA A 98 16.26 8.05 3.93
N ALA A 99 15.21 7.30 3.60
CA ALA A 99 14.42 6.57 4.59
C ALA A 99 15.26 5.56 5.37
N LYS A 100 16.28 4.96 4.75
CA LYS A 100 17.22 4.04 5.42
C LYS A 100 18.31 4.76 6.20
N THR A 101 19.04 5.68 5.57
CA THR A 101 20.24 6.29 6.14
C THR A 101 19.93 7.35 7.19
N LEU A 102 18.78 8.01 7.09
CA LEU A 102 18.34 9.02 8.06
C LEU A 102 17.24 8.47 8.95
N GLY A 103 16.21 7.85 8.37
CA GLY A 103 15.09 7.30 9.14
C GLY A 103 15.50 6.06 9.95
N LEU A 104 15.70 4.93 9.28
CA LEU A 104 15.96 3.65 9.94
C LEU A 104 17.17 3.71 10.88
N ARG A 105 18.25 4.38 10.47
CA ARG A 105 19.47 4.55 11.29
C ARG A 105 19.18 5.26 12.62
N ASP A 106 18.41 6.35 12.59
CA ASP A 106 18.28 7.24 13.75
C ASP A 106 17.11 6.86 14.67
N ILE A 107 15.99 6.37 14.11
CA ILE A 107 14.80 6.02 14.89
C ILE A 107 14.55 4.52 15.05
N GLY A 108 15.33 3.67 14.37
CA GLY A 108 15.37 2.22 14.63
C GLY A 108 14.14 1.33 14.30
N PRO A 109 13.19 1.66 13.40
CA PRO A 109 12.09 0.76 13.04
C PRO A 109 12.56 -0.40 12.14
N CYS A 110 13.49 -1.21 12.65
CA CYS A 110 14.08 -2.34 11.93
C CYS A 110 13.13 -3.54 11.91
N LEU A 111 12.94 -4.13 10.73
CA LEU A 111 12.13 -5.34 10.58
C LEU A 111 12.95 -6.57 11.00
N SER A 112 12.37 -7.40 11.88
CA SER A 112 12.93 -8.71 12.22
C SER A 112 13.14 -9.57 10.96
N PRO A 113 14.31 -10.21 10.76
CA PRO A 113 14.53 -11.11 9.64
C PRO A 113 13.53 -12.27 9.58
N PHE A 114 13.07 -12.74 10.73
CA PHE A 114 12.04 -13.79 10.80
C PHE A 114 10.67 -13.27 10.29
N ASN A 115 10.28 -12.05 10.66
CA ASN A 115 9.06 -11.44 10.11
C ASN A 115 9.20 -11.21 8.60
N ALA A 116 10.38 -10.79 8.12
CA ALA A 116 10.63 -10.65 6.69
C ALA A 116 10.45 -11.99 5.95
N PHE A 117 10.98 -13.09 6.50
CA PHE A 117 10.77 -14.45 5.97
C PHE A 117 9.28 -14.82 5.92
N LEU A 118 8.53 -14.63 7.01
CA LEU A 118 7.10 -14.94 7.06
C LEU A 118 6.28 -14.11 6.06
N VAL A 119 6.61 -12.83 5.89
CA VAL A 119 5.96 -11.97 4.89
C VAL A 119 6.25 -12.46 3.48
N SER A 120 7.50 -12.81 3.18
CA SER A 120 7.89 -13.36 1.87
C SER A 120 7.10 -14.62 1.52
N MET A 121 6.97 -15.56 2.46
CA MET A 121 6.13 -16.76 2.29
C MET A 121 4.67 -16.40 2.01
N GLY A 122 4.14 -15.42 2.74
CA GLY A 122 2.80 -14.89 2.49
C GLY A 122 2.63 -14.36 1.06
N MET A 123 3.60 -13.58 0.57
CA MET A 123 3.53 -12.92 -0.74
C MET A 123 3.45 -13.91 -1.91
N GLU A 124 4.01 -15.12 -1.80
CA GLU A 124 3.93 -16.16 -2.83
C GLU A 124 2.48 -16.54 -3.19
N THR A 125 1.57 -16.48 -2.21
CA THR A 125 0.15 -16.82 -2.40
C THR A 125 -0.76 -15.60 -2.51
N LEU A 126 -0.20 -14.38 -2.52
CA LEU A 126 -0.97 -13.13 -2.54
C LEU A 126 -2.01 -13.09 -3.68
N PRO A 127 -1.67 -13.41 -4.95
CA PRO A 127 -2.66 -13.35 -6.03
C PRO A 127 -3.88 -14.25 -5.79
N LEU A 128 -3.64 -15.49 -5.38
CA LEU A 128 -4.69 -16.49 -5.14
C LEU A 128 -5.59 -16.09 -3.96
N ARG A 129 -4.97 -15.61 -2.88
CA ARG A 129 -5.71 -15.13 -1.70
C ARG A 129 -6.53 -13.89 -2.04
N MET A 130 -5.98 -12.93 -2.76
CA MET A 130 -6.69 -11.69 -3.11
C MET A 130 -7.88 -11.94 -4.03
N GLU A 131 -7.75 -12.83 -5.02
CA GLU A 131 -8.87 -13.25 -5.86
C GLU A 131 -10.02 -13.80 -5.01
N ARG A 132 -9.72 -14.77 -4.12
CA ARG A 132 -10.74 -15.37 -3.24
C ARG A 132 -11.32 -14.37 -2.24
N HIS A 133 -10.50 -13.50 -1.67
CA HIS A 133 -10.93 -12.42 -0.77
C HIS A 133 -11.93 -11.47 -1.45
N CYS A 134 -11.65 -11.06 -2.69
CA CYS A 134 -12.54 -10.18 -3.45
C CYS A 134 -13.87 -10.87 -3.80
N ALA A 135 -13.81 -12.12 -4.28
CA ALA A 135 -14.99 -12.88 -4.64
C ALA A 135 -15.91 -13.10 -3.43
N ASN A 136 -15.34 -13.52 -2.29
CA ASN A 136 -16.10 -13.74 -1.06
C ASN A 136 -16.72 -12.42 -0.56
N ALA A 137 -15.96 -11.33 -0.55
CA ALA A 137 -16.46 -10.04 -0.07
C ALA A 137 -17.58 -9.48 -0.95
N LEU A 138 -17.49 -9.65 -2.28
CA LEU A 138 -18.58 -9.27 -3.17
C LEU A 138 -19.84 -10.08 -2.89
N ALA A 139 -19.74 -11.41 -2.79
CA ALA A 139 -20.88 -12.27 -2.50
C ALA A 139 -21.54 -11.91 -1.16
N VAL A 140 -20.75 -11.66 -0.11
CA VAL A 140 -21.27 -11.25 1.20
C VAL A 140 -21.89 -9.85 1.14
N ALA A 141 -21.27 -8.90 0.45
CA ALA A 141 -21.80 -7.55 0.29
C ALA A 141 -23.14 -7.54 -0.47
N GLU A 142 -23.27 -8.31 -1.54
CA GLU A 142 -24.51 -8.47 -2.31
C GLU A 142 -25.61 -9.13 -1.48
N TYR A 143 -25.27 -10.17 -0.71
CA TYR A 143 -26.21 -10.79 0.23
C TYR A 143 -26.73 -9.78 1.27
N LEU A 144 -25.81 -9.00 1.87
CA LEU A 144 -26.16 -8.00 2.88
C LEU A 144 -26.99 -6.84 2.29
N GLU A 145 -26.74 -6.45 1.04
CA GLU A 145 -27.47 -5.37 0.37
C GLU A 145 -28.97 -5.71 0.21
N GLY A 146 -29.29 -6.99 -0.01
CA GLY A 146 -30.67 -7.49 -0.08
C GLY A 146 -31.31 -7.83 1.27
N HIS A 147 -30.56 -7.79 2.38
CA HIS A 147 -31.03 -8.35 3.64
C HIS A 147 -31.99 -7.40 4.39
N PRO A 148 -33.19 -7.85 4.83
CA PRO A 148 -34.23 -6.97 5.38
C PRO A 148 -33.84 -6.23 6.67
N LYS A 149 -32.84 -6.71 7.41
CA LYS A 149 -32.31 -6.07 8.64
C LYS A 149 -31.10 -5.16 8.40
N VAL A 150 -30.60 -5.07 7.18
CA VAL A 150 -29.48 -4.18 6.81
C VAL A 150 -30.04 -2.92 6.17
N SER A 151 -29.53 -1.75 6.57
CA SER A 151 -29.96 -0.45 6.03
C SER A 151 -29.04 0.06 4.92
N LYS A 152 -27.76 -0.32 4.94
CA LYS A 152 -26.77 0.14 3.97
C LYS A 152 -25.59 -0.82 3.92
N VAL A 153 -25.03 -1.02 2.74
CA VAL A 153 -23.71 -1.63 2.53
C VAL A 153 -22.82 -0.60 1.83
N THR A 154 -21.57 -0.49 2.25
CA THR A 154 -20.55 0.33 1.59
C THR A 154 -19.41 -0.57 1.16
N TYR A 155 -19.35 -0.87 -0.13
CA TYR A 155 -18.31 -1.65 -0.78
C TYR A 155 -18.10 -1.11 -2.19
N ALA A 156 -16.86 -0.95 -2.63
CA ALA A 156 -16.58 -0.38 -3.95
C ALA A 156 -16.91 -1.36 -5.11
N GLY A 157 -16.98 -2.66 -4.82
CA GLY A 157 -17.33 -3.69 -5.80
C GLY A 157 -18.82 -3.80 -6.14
N LEU A 158 -19.72 -3.24 -5.30
CA LEU A 158 -21.16 -3.29 -5.55
C LEU A 158 -21.55 -2.43 -6.76
N LYS A 159 -22.53 -2.89 -7.55
CA LYS A 159 -23.08 -2.13 -8.69
C LYS A 159 -23.71 -0.80 -8.26
N SER A 160 -24.30 -0.76 -7.07
CA SER A 160 -24.91 0.42 -6.45
C SER A 160 -23.89 1.44 -5.94
N SER A 161 -22.60 1.07 -5.88
CA SER A 161 -21.57 1.90 -5.28
C SER A 161 -21.25 3.11 -6.14
N LYS A 162 -21.25 4.31 -5.55
CA LYS A 162 -20.77 5.53 -6.22
C LYS A 162 -19.31 5.44 -6.68
N TYR A 163 -18.53 4.51 -6.13
CA TYR A 163 -17.13 4.29 -6.49
C TYR A 163 -16.95 3.17 -7.52
N LYS A 164 -18.01 2.53 -8.02
CA LYS A 164 -17.91 1.37 -8.92
C LYS A 164 -17.08 1.65 -10.16
N ALA A 165 -17.33 2.79 -10.83
CA ALA A 165 -16.57 3.19 -12.01
C ALA A 165 -15.07 3.41 -11.71
N LEU A 166 -14.74 3.89 -10.50
CA LEU A 166 -13.35 4.06 -10.07
C LEU A 166 -12.71 2.71 -9.74
N ALA A 167 -13.44 1.80 -9.08
CA ALA A 167 -12.99 0.45 -8.83
C ALA A 167 -12.68 -0.29 -10.14
N ASP A 168 -13.55 -0.18 -11.15
CA ASP A 168 -13.35 -0.81 -12.45
C ASP A 168 -12.14 -0.24 -13.21
N LYS A 169 -11.88 1.06 -13.06
CA LYS A 169 -10.72 1.73 -13.66
C LYS A 169 -9.40 1.37 -12.96
N TYR A 170 -9.34 1.49 -11.64
CA TYR A 170 -8.08 1.44 -10.88
C TYR A 170 -7.79 0.06 -10.28
N CYS A 171 -8.82 -0.75 -10.06
CA CYS A 171 -8.78 -2.06 -9.42
C CYS A 171 -9.60 -3.10 -10.21
N PRO A 172 -9.33 -3.34 -11.50
CA PRO A 172 -10.19 -4.13 -12.39
C PRO A 172 -10.38 -5.59 -11.97
N LYS A 173 -9.53 -6.09 -11.07
CA LYS A 173 -9.58 -7.47 -10.54
C LYS A 173 -10.40 -7.63 -9.26
N GLY A 174 -10.98 -6.55 -8.72
CA GLY A 174 -11.81 -6.58 -7.51
C GLY A 174 -11.49 -5.46 -6.53
N ALA A 175 -12.34 -5.32 -5.51
CA ALA A 175 -12.32 -4.19 -4.56
C ALA A 175 -11.84 -4.56 -3.15
N SER A 176 -10.89 -5.51 -3.04
CA SER A 176 -10.40 -6.07 -1.77
C SER A 176 -11.50 -6.81 -0.99
N SER A 177 -11.23 -7.20 0.26
CA SER A 177 -12.21 -7.83 1.16
C SER A 177 -12.80 -6.90 2.22
N LEU A 178 -12.48 -5.61 2.16
CA LEU A 178 -12.99 -4.64 3.12
C LEU A 178 -14.28 -4.00 2.64
N PHE A 179 -15.32 -4.12 3.46
CA PHE A 179 -16.59 -3.44 3.31
C PHE A 179 -17.15 -3.11 4.69
N THR A 180 -18.20 -2.30 4.72
CA THR A 180 -18.97 -2.02 5.93
C THR A 180 -20.45 -2.17 5.64
N PHE A 181 -21.25 -2.44 6.66
CA PHE A 181 -22.70 -2.40 6.56
C PHE A 181 -23.31 -1.84 7.85
N SER A 182 -24.52 -1.31 7.73
CA SER A 182 -25.27 -0.73 8.84
C SER A 182 -26.53 -1.56 9.13
N CYS A 183 -26.79 -1.84 10.40
CA CYS A 183 -28.00 -2.54 10.83
C CYS A 183 -29.17 -1.56 11.01
N LYS A 184 -30.38 -1.92 10.58
CA LYS A 184 -31.59 -1.10 10.79
C LYS A 184 -31.90 -0.87 12.27
N GLY A 185 -31.58 -1.84 13.13
CA GLY A 185 -31.76 -1.74 14.59
C GLY A 185 -30.67 -0.94 15.31
N GLY A 186 -29.85 -0.17 14.59
CA GLY A 186 -28.81 0.69 15.18
C GLY A 186 -27.72 -0.06 15.93
N PHE A 187 -27.11 0.61 16.91
CA PHE A 187 -25.96 0.12 17.66
C PHE A 187 -26.21 -1.22 18.36
N ALA A 188 -27.35 -1.38 19.05
CA ALA A 188 -27.67 -2.61 19.78
C ALA A 188 -27.75 -3.83 18.83
N ALA A 189 -28.33 -3.65 17.64
CA ALA A 189 -28.36 -4.70 16.63
C ALA A 189 -26.96 -5.01 16.08
N ALA A 190 -26.15 -3.99 15.80
CA ALA A 190 -24.76 -4.19 15.35
C ALA A 190 -23.93 -4.93 16.39
N GLN A 191 -24.05 -4.57 17.68
CA GLN A 191 -23.40 -5.27 18.80
C GLN A 191 -23.83 -6.73 18.88
N LYS A 192 -25.13 -7.01 18.72
CA LYS A 192 -25.63 -8.39 18.70
C LYS A 192 -25.04 -9.20 17.56
N VAL A 193 -24.94 -8.62 16.35
CA VAL A 193 -24.35 -9.30 15.19
C VAL A 193 -22.90 -9.70 15.48
N VAL A 194 -22.07 -8.79 15.98
CA VAL A 194 -20.65 -9.09 16.23
C VAL A 194 -20.43 -10.08 17.40
N ASN A 195 -21.34 -10.10 18.39
CA ASN A 195 -21.27 -11.01 19.54
C ASN A 195 -21.88 -12.40 19.27
N SER A 196 -22.50 -12.62 18.11
CA SER A 196 -23.17 -13.88 17.76
C SER A 196 -22.34 -14.73 16.78
N VAL A 197 -21.05 -14.40 16.61
CA VAL A 197 -20.09 -15.08 15.73
C VAL A 197 -19.08 -15.85 16.57
#